data_AF-A0A7X6AS68-F1
#
_entry.id   AF-A0A7X6AS68-F1
#
_cell.length_a   1.000
_cell.length_b   1.000
_cell.length_c   1.000
_cell.angle_alpha   90.00
_cell.angle_beta   90.00
_cell.angle_gamma   90.00
#
_symmetry.space_group_name_H-M   'P 1'
#
loop_
_entity.id
_entity.type
_entity.pdbx_description
1 polymer ?
#
loop_
_entity_poly.entity_id
_entity_poly.type
_entity_poly.pdbx_seq_one_letter_code
_entity_poly.pdbx_strand_id
1 'polypeptide(L)' 'MPEPELTTTRWRLDAECPGVAVLTLSRPDRHNAWTGRMHTEIRHLFQRAEDDPDVRVVVV' A
#
# COMPACT_ATOMS: atom_id res chain seq x y z
N MET A 1 -8.59 13.51 7.75
CA MET A 1 -9.34 12.57 6.90
C MET A 1 -9.35 11.23 7.60
N PRO A 2 -10.48 10.53 7.74
CA PRO A 2 -10.48 9.18 8.32
C PRO A 2 -9.62 8.24 7.46
N GLU A 3 -8.99 7.25 8.09
CA GLU A 3 -8.21 6.22 7.37
C GLU A 3 -9.13 5.52 6.34
N PRO A 4 -8.74 5.46 5.06
CA PRO A 4 -9.52 4.78 4.05
C PRO A 4 -9.44 3.26 4.27
N GLU A 5 -10.58 2.59 4.19
CA GLU A 5 -10.62 1.14 4.11
C GLU A 5 -9.85 0.64 2.86
N LEU A 6 -8.93 -0.30 3.01
CA LEU A 6 -8.17 -0.83 1.88
C LEU A 6 -8.93 -1.99 1.24
N THR A 7 -9.56 -1.72 0.10
CA THR A 7 -10.42 -2.68 -0.62
C THR A 7 -9.76 -3.23 -1.89
N THR A 8 -8.80 -2.49 -2.46
CA THR A 8 -8.14 -2.84 -3.72
C THR A 8 -6.64 -3.08 -3.57
N THR A 9 -6.10 -2.75 -2.40
CA THR A 9 -4.69 -2.87 -2.04
C THR A 9 -4.56 -3.55 -0.69
N ARG A 10 -3.38 -4.10 -0.40
CA ARG A 10 -2.98 -4.58 0.93
C ARG A 10 -1.66 -3.94 1.31
N TRP A 11 -1.49 -3.69 2.61
CA TRP A 11 -0.29 -3.10 3.18
C TRP A 11 0.25 -4.01 4.28
N ARG A 12 1.56 -4.28 4.27
CA ARG A 12 2.25 -4.96 5.38
C ARG A 12 3.69 -4.46 5.52
N LEU A 13 4.23 -4.53 6.74
CA LEU A 13 5.67 -4.44 6.95
C LEU A 13 6.29 -5.83 6.81
N ASP A 14 7.50 -5.91 6.28
CA ASP A 14 8.23 -7.16 6.20
C ASP A 14 8.91 -7.48 7.54
N ALA A 15 8.65 -8.69 8.06
CA ALA A 15 9.15 -9.11 9.36
C ALA A 15 10.63 -9.52 9.32
N GLU A 16 11.12 -9.99 8.17
CA GLU A 16 12.50 -10.43 7.98
C GLU A 16 13.38 -9.28 7.48
N CYS A 17 12.78 -8.28 6.84
CA CYS A 17 13.46 -7.08 6.33
C CYS A 17 12.91 -5.80 6.98
N PRO A 18 13.40 -5.42 8.19
CA PRO A 18 12.98 -4.19 8.83
C PRO A 18 13.13 -2.96 7.92
N GLY A 19 12.10 -2.11 7.93
CA GLY A 19 12.01 -0.92 7.09
C GLY A 19 11.60 -1.16 5.63
N VAL A 20 11.28 -2.41 5.25
CA VAL A 20 10.62 -2.70 3.99
C VAL A 20 9.12 -2.80 4.22
N ALA A 21 8.36 -1.95 3.53
CA ALA A 21 6.93 -2.08 3.43
C ALA A 21 6.54 -2.70 2.08
N VAL A 22 5.51 -3.53 2.08
CA VAL A 22 4.99 -4.21 0.90
C VAL A 22 3.55 -3.78 0.65
N LEU A 23 3.34 -3.15 -0.51
CA LEU A 23 2.04 -2.75 -1.04
C LEU A 23 1.64 -3.76 -2.12
N THR A 24 0.59 -4.55 -1.88
CA THR A 24 0.13 -5.53 -2.88
C THR A 24 -1.14 -5.06 -3.57
N LEU A 25 -1.13 -5.03 -4.92
CA LEU A 25 -2.36 -4.90 -5.70
C LEU A 25 -3.24 -6.14 -5.51
N SER A 26 -4.42 -5.95 -4.94
CA SER A 26 -5.22 -7.04 -4.34
C SER A 26 -6.56 -7.24 -5.04
N ARG A 27 -6.54 -7.27 -6.38
CA ARG A 27 -7.71 -7.57 -7.24
C ARG A 27 -7.36 -8.65 -8.27
N PRO A 28 -6.96 -9.86 -7.84
CA PRO A 28 -6.47 -10.91 -8.74
C PRO A 28 -7.50 -11.31 -9.80
N ASP A 29 -8.78 -11.39 -9.43
CA ASP A 29 -9.89 -11.74 -10.36
C ASP A 29 -10.11 -10.70 -11.48
N ARG A 30 -9.50 -9.52 -11.34
CA ARG A 30 -9.53 -8.44 -12.32
C ARG A 30 -8.15 -8.16 -12.90
N HIS A 31 -7.20 -9.10 -12.76
CA HIS A 31 -5.81 -8.95 -13.17
C HIS A 31 -5.15 -7.66 -12.67
N ASN A 32 -5.58 -7.18 -11.49
CA ASN A 32 -5.14 -5.91 -10.91
C ASN A 32 -5.33 -4.69 -11.83
N ALA A 33 -6.34 -4.71 -12.71
CA ALA A 33 -6.69 -3.57 -13.53
C ALA A 33 -6.89 -2.32 -12.66
N TRP A 34 -6.22 -1.23 -13.06
CA TRP A 34 -6.17 0.02 -12.31
C TRP A 34 -7.54 0.68 -12.22
N THR A 35 -7.86 1.27 -11.07
CA THR A 35 -9.12 1.99 -10.84
C THR A 35 -8.90 3.29 -10.07
N GLY A 36 -9.91 4.16 -10.07
CA GLY A 36 -9.88 5.37 -9.25
C GLY A 36 -9.72 5.08 -7.75
N ARG A 37 -10.38 4.02 -7.24
CA ARG A 37 -10.22 3.60 -5.84
C ARG A 37 -8.78 3.18 -5.54
N MET A 38 -8.18 2.39 -6.43
CA MET A 38 -6.79 1.96 -6.30
C MET A 38 -5.81 3.15 -6.31
N HIS A 39 -6.04 4.14 -7.18
CA HIS A 39 -5.23 5.36 -7.17
C HIS A 39 -5.29 6.09 -5.83
N THR A 40 -6.48 6.25 -5.25
CA THR A 40 -6.67 6.89 -3.95
C THR A 40 -6.00 6.10 -2.82
N GLU A 41 -6.16 4.77 -2.80
CA GLU A 41 -5.54 3.92 -1.78
C GLU A 41 -4.01 3.94 -1.88
N ILE A 42 -3.44 3.84 -3.08
CA ILE A 42 -1.98 3.91 -3.29
C ILE A 42 -1.41 5.25 -2.86
N ARG A 43 -2.09 6.37 -3.16
CA ARG A 43 -1.66 7.69 -2.68
C ARG A 43 -1.63 7.76 -1.16
N HIS A 44 -2.67 7.25 -0.51
CA HIS A 44 -2.73 7.20 0.95
C HIS A 44 -1.60 6.33 1.53
N LEU A 45 -1.32 5.17 0.94
CA LEU A 45 -0.27 4.26 1.41
C LEU A 45 1.13 4.83 1.20
N PHE A 46 1.39 5.54 0.11
CA PHE A 46 2.66 6.24 -0.06
C PHE A 46 2.83 7.39 0.92
N GLN A 47 1.77 8.15 1.21
CA GLN A 47 1.84 9.18 2.24
C GLN A 47 2.10 8.57 3.62
N ARG A 48 1.42 7.45 3.96
CA ARG A 48 1.69 6.69 5.18
C ARG A 48 3.16 6.24 5.28
N ALA A 49 3.75 5.81 4.17
CA ALA A 49 5.16 5.41 4.11
C ALA A 49 6.11 6.60 4.27
N GLU A 50 5.76 7.76 3.72
CA GLU A 50 6.54 9.00 3.83
C GLU A 50 6.52 9.55 5.26
N ASP A 51 5.39 9.43 5.95
CA ASP A 51 5.21 9.90 7.32
C ASP A 51 5.85 8.96 8.38
N ASP A 52 6.23 7.73 7.99
CA ASP A 52 6.80 6.72 8.88
C ASP A 52 8.34 6.65 8.73
N PRO A 53 9.13 7.16 9.70
CA PRO A 53 10.59 7.20 9.59
C PRO A 53 11.25 5.82 9.64
N ASP A 54 10.53 4.79 10.08
CA ASP A 54 11.03 3.41 10.10
C ASP A 54 10.90 2.76 8.71
N VAL A 55 10.03 3.27 7.82
CA VAL A 55 9.91 2.81 6.43
C VAL A 55 11.03 3.41 5.58
N ARG A 56 11.83 2.54 4.97
CA ARG A 56 12.99 2.89 4.13
C ARG A 56 12.75 2.59 2.66
N VAL A 57 11.97 1.55 2.38
CA VAL A 57 11.67 1.07 1.02
C VAL A 57 10.21 0.62 0.97
N VAL A 58 9.53 0.95 -0.13
CA VAL A 58 8.23 0.38 -0.48
C VAL A 58 8.39 -0.51 -1.72
N VAL A 59 7.97 -1.75 -1.62
CA VAL A 59 7.86 -2.70 -2.74
C VAL A 59 6.39 -2.80 -3.16
N VAL A 60 6.14 -2.72 -4.47
CA VAL A 60 4.80 -2.78 -5.08
C VAL A 60 4.67 -4.00 -5.97
#